data_AF-A0A7S2U0S8-F1
#
_entry.id   AF-A0A7S2U0S8-F1
#
_cell.length_a   1.000
_cell.length_b   1.000
_cell.length_c   1.000
_cell.angle_alpha   90.00
_cell.angle_beta   90.00
_cell.angle_gamma   90.00
#
_symmetry.space_group_name_H-M   'P 1'
#
loop_
_entity.id
_entity.type
_entity.pdbx_description
1 polymer ?
#
loop_
_entity_poly.entity_id
_entity_poly.type
_entity_poly.pdbx_seq_one_letter_code
_entity_poly.pdbx_strand_id
1 'polypeptide(L)'
;WALRVDLYNNLATCYLRDENYRQAKILAERALIFSPNDPRALLRMANASLGLGQTTLALQLFERAYEAAPGAEISDAIQDTEWRIERESNQAQTFFMRAFEKYSKETQEKLRSLPEPEFDLESNAQTLRDISSSLARAAPPLPSEKAKKAMDDRQAWASIESSDYGGGGGGDEAAPSGENDSENERWREIF
;
A
#
# COMPACT_ATOMS: atom_id res chain seq x y z
N TRP A 1 33.01 31.00 -11.65
CA TRP A 1 31.86 30.08 -11.52
C TRP A 1 30.61 30.62 -12.21
N ALA A 2 30.17 31.85 -11.92
CA ALA A 2 29.00 32.50 -12.58
C ALA A 2 29.03 32.45 -14.13
N LEU A 3 30.14 32.84 -14.77
CA LEU A 3 30.28 32.80 -16.24
C LEU A 3 30.03 31.40 -16.84
N ARG A 4 30.38 30.35 -16.09
CA ARG A 4 30.20 28.95 -16.52
C ARG A 4 28.73 28.53 -16.42
N VAL A 5 28.01 29.01 -15.39
CA VAL A 5 26.56 28.81 -15.23
C VAL A 5 25.79 29.51 -16.34
N ASP A 6 26.12 30.78 -16.63
CA ASP A 6 25.48 31.53 -17.71
C ASP A 6 25.70 30.88 -19.09
N LEU A 7 26.92 30.40 -19.35
CA LEU A 7 27.23 29.68 -20.59
C LEU A 7 26.38 28.41 -20.75
N TYR A 8 26.31 27.58 -19.70
CA TYR A 8 25.51 26.36 -19.74
C TYR A 8 24.02 26.65 -19.86
N ASN A 9 23.50 27.68 -19.19
CA ASN A 9 22.11 28.11 -19.31
C ASN A 9 21.77 28.60 -20.73
N ASN A 10 22.64 29.40 -21.32
CA ASN A 10 22.44 29.91 -22.68
C ASN A 10 22.49 28.76 -23.69
N LEU A 11 23.44 27.84 -23.55
CA LEU A 11 23.55 26.68 -24.44
C LEU A 11 22.37 25.71 -24.26
N ALA A 12 21.93 25.46 -23.02
CA ALA A 12 20.71 24.67 -22.75
C ALA A 12 19.48 25.30 -23.40
N THR A 13 19.37 26.63 -23.38
CA THR A 13 18.28 27.36 -24.05
C THR A 13 18.31 27.14 -25.56
N CYS A 14 19.49 27.16 -26.19
CA CYS A 14 19.64 26.84 -27.62
C CYS A 14 19.14 25.42 -27.93
N TYR A 15 19.56 24.43 -27.13
CA TYR A 15 19.11 23.04 -27.33
C TYR A 15 17.63 22.82 -27.05
N LEU A 16 17.02 23.56 -26.12
CA LEU A 16 15.57 23.51 -25.93
C LEU A 16 14.81 24.03 -27.16
N ARG A 17 15.31 25.10 -27.80
CA ARG A 17 14.73 25.64 -29.02
C ARG A 17 14.89 24.71 -30.23
N ASP A 18 15.92 23.88 -30.21
CA ASP A 18 16.19 22.82 -31.18
C ASP A 18 15.46 21.52 -30.84
N GLU A 19 14.62 21.52 -29.79
CA GLU A 19 13.90 20.34 -29.26
C GLU A 19 14.83 19.17 -28.85
N ASN A 20 16.12 19.44 -28.70
CA ASN A 20 17.10 18.46 -28.26
C ASN A 20 17.14 18.41 -26.73
N TYR A 21 16.06 17.87 -26.17
CA TYR A 21 15.82 17.86 -24.72
C TYR A 21 16.89 17.09 -23.94
N ARG A 22 17.50 16.05 -24.53
CA ARG A 22 18.59 15.30 -23.88
C ARG A 22 19.81 16.17 -23.63
N GLN A 23 20.26 16.92 -24.64
CA GLN A 23 21.42 17.79 -24.50
C GLN A 23 21.10 18.99 -23.59
N ALA A 24 19.90 19.56 -23.72
CA ALA A 24 19.45 20.62 -22.82
C ALA A 24 19.51 20.20 -21.34
N LYS A 25 19.04 18.98 -21.02
CA LYS A 25 19.08 18.43 -19.67
C LYS A 25 20.51 18.31 -19.13
N ILE A 26 21.42 17.72 -19.90
CA ILE A 26 22.84 17.54 -19.50
C ILE A 26 23.50 18.90 -19.18
N LEU A 27 23.21 19.92 -19.98
CA LEU A 27 23.79 21.25 -19.78
C LEU A 27 23.19 21.96 -18.57
N ALA A 28 21.89 21.84 -18.36
CA ALA A 28 21.23 22.36 -17.17
C ALA A 28 21.75 21.66 -15.90
N GLU A 29 21.94 20.34 -15.92
CA GLU A 29 22.58 19.59 -14.82
C GLU A 29 23.98 20.11 -14.51
N ARG A 30 24.80 20.37 -15.55
CA ARG A 30 26.12 20.96 -15.38
C ARG A 30 26.07 22.35 -14.75
N ALA A 31 25.08 23.17 -15.09
CA ALA A 31 24.88 24.47 -14.44
C ALA A 31 24.54 24.30 -12.95
N LEU A 32 23.67 23.34 -12.62
CA LEU A 32 23.25 23.04 -11.25
C LEU A 32 24.38 22.47 -10.38
N ILE A 33 25.38 21.79 -10.95
CA ILE A 33 26.58 21.37 -10.20
C ILE A 33 27.31 22.58 -9.58
N PHE A 34 27.33 23.70 -10.30
CA PHE A 34 28.00 24.92 -9.83
C PHE A 34 27.08 25.82 -9.01
N SER A 35 25.79 25.85 -9.34
CA SER A 35 24.75 26.61 -8.64
C SER A 35 23.48 25.77 -8.47
N PRO A 36 23.35 24.98 -7.39
CA PRO A 36 22.26 24.01 -7.22
C PRO A 36 20.84 24.58 -7.19
N ASN A 37 20.73 25.87 -6.89
CA ASN A 37 19.46 26.61 -6.80
C ASN A 37 19.40 27.76 -7.81
N ASP A 38 20.16 27.70 -8.92
CA ASP A 38 19.99 28.70 -9.99
C ASP A 38 18.62 28.52 -10.65
N PRO A 39 17.71 29.51 -10.56
CA PRO A 39 16.33 29.36 -11.04
C PRO A 39 16.28 29.16 -12.55
N ARG A 40 17.23 29.75 -13.30
CA ARG A 40 17.33 29.57 -14.75
C ARG A 40 17.72 28.14 -15.10
N ALA A 41 18.75 27.57 -14.45
CA ALA A 41 19.14 26.19 -14.68
C ALA A 41 18.04 25.19 -14.31
N LEU A 42 17.35 25.40 -13.19
CA LEU A 42 16.20 24.58 -12.78
C LEU A 42 15.07 24.65 -13.82
N LEU A 43 14.70 25.85 -14.27
CA LEU A 43 13.69 26.05 -15.32
C LEU A 43 14.08 25.34 -16.63
N ARG A 44 15.35 25.43 -17.05
CA ARG A 44 15.83 24.77 -18.28
C ARG A 44 15.82 23.24 -18.14
N MET A 45 16.17 22.71 -16.97
CA MET A 45 16.08 21.27 -16.69
C MET A 45 14.64 20.78 -16.65
N ALA A 46 13.72 21.57 -16.08
CA ALA A 46 12.29 21.27 -16.02
C ALA A 46 11.69 21.20 -17.44
N ASN A 47 11.93 22.22 -18.26
CA ASN A 47 11.49 22.24 -19.67
C ASN A 47 12.06 21.06 -20.47
N ALA A 48 13.33 20.72 -20.28
CA ALA A 48 13.94 19.56 -20.91
C ALA A 48 13.29 18.24 -20.44
N SER A 49 13.02 18.11 -19.15
CA SER A 49 12.37 16.92 -18.57
C SER A 49 10.94 16.75 -19.10
N LEU A 50 10.21 17.85 -19.24
CA LEU A 50 8.87 17.90 -19.81
C LEU A 50 8.86 17.49 -21.29
N GLY A 51 9.84 17.94 -22.08
CA GLY A 51 10.05 17.49 -23.47
C GLY A 51 10.42 16.01 -23.60
N LEU A 52 11.01 15.42 -22.56
CA LEU A 52 11.31 13.98 -22.47
C LEU A 52 10.14 13.13 -21.93
N GLY A 53 8.99 13.74 -21.64
CA GLY A 53 7.84 13.06 -21.04
C GLY A 53 7.99 12.74 -19.55
N GLN A 54 8.99 13.32 -18.87
CA GLN A 54 9.23 13.16 -17.44
C GLN A 54 8.42 14.21 -16.66
N THR A 55 7.09 14.21 -16.84
CA THR A 55 6.18 15.28 -16.38
C THR A 55 6.23 15.49 -14.86
N THR A 56 6.30 14.41 -14.08
CA THR A 56 6.39 14.48 -12.61
C THR A 56 7.70 15.11 -12.13
N LEU A 57 8.83 14.75 -12.76
CA LEU A 57 10.13 15.36 -12.47
C LEU A 57 10.15 16.83 -12.86
N ALA A 58 9.54 17.18 -14.00
CA ALA A 58 9.45 18.56 -14.45
C ALA A 58 8.72 19.43 -13.43
N LEU A 59 7.59 18.96 -12.88
CA LEU A 59 6.84 19.68 -11.84
C LEU A 59 7.73 20.00 -10.62
N GLN A 60 8.40 18.99 -10.08
CA GLN A 60 9.31 19.17 -8.93
C GLN A 60 10.43 20.18 -9.20
N LEU A 61 10.94 20.20 -10.42
CA LEU A 61 11.99 21.16 -10.82
C LEU A 61 11.43 22.57 -10.99
N PHE A 62 10.21 22.73 -11.50
CA PHE A 62 9.54 24.02 -11.57
C PHE A 62 9.22 24.57 -10.18
N GLU A 63 8.72 23.74 -9.26
CA GLU A 63 8.47 24.13 -7.87
C GLU A 63 9.76 24.63 -7.20
N ARG A 64 10.86 23.89 -7.33
CA ARG A 64 12.17 24.33 -6.84
C ARG A 64 12.66 25.62 -7.50
N ALA A 65 12.40 25.81 -8.79
CA ALA A 65 12.73 27.05 -9.49
C ALA A 65 11.92 28.23 -8.93
N TYR A 66 10.63 27.99 -8.62
CA TYR A 66 9.73 28.98 -8.05
C TYR A 66 10.13 29.37 -6.62
N GLU A 67 10.52 28.40 -5.79
CA GLU A 67 11.07 28.64 -4.45
C GLU A 67 12.34 29.50 -4.51
N ALA A 68 13.20 29.27 -5.51
CA ALA A 68 14.44 30.03 -5.68
C ALA A 68 14.20 31.45 -6.21
N ALA A 69 13.29 31.62 -7.17
CA ALA A 69 12.89 32.91 -7.70
C ALA A 69 11.46 32.85 -8.25
N PRO A 70 10.46 33.35 -7.49
CA PRO A 70 9.09 33.39 -7.96
C PRO A 70 8.96 34.24 -9.22
N GLY A 71 8.16 33.78 -10.19
CA GLY A 71 7.92 34.50 -11.43
C GLY A 71 6.73 33.94 -12.19
N ALA A 72 6.06 34.80 -12.96
CA ALA A 72 4.88 34.42 -13.75
C ALA A 72 5.17 33.27 -14.72
N GLU A 73 6.31 33.31 -15.43
CA GLU A 73 6.73 32.24 -16.35
C GLU A 73 6.79 30.87 -15.66
N ILE A 74 7.33 30.81 -14.44
CA ILE A 74 7.45 29.55 -13.70
C ILE A 74 6.08 29.12 -13.16
N SER A 75 5.29 30.05 -12.65
CA SER A 75 3.92 29.78 -12.18
C SER A 75 3.04 29.21 -13.29
N ASP A 76 3.08 29.81 -14.48
CA ASP A 76 2.33 29.35 -15.65
C ASP A 76 2.81 27.95 -16.09
N ALA A 77 4.12 27.69 -16.04
CA ALA A 77 4.68 26.38 -16.35
C ALA A 77 4.28 25.30 -15.33
N ILE A 78 4.19 25.63 -14.03
CA ILE A 78 3.67 24.72 -13.00
C ILE A 78 2.22 24.36 -13.32
N GLN A 79 1.37 25.35 -13.55
CA GLN A 79 -0.05 25.14 -13.85
C GLN A 79 -0.27 24.29 -15.11
N ASP A 80 0.48 24.54 -16.19
CA ASP A 80 0.43 23.71 -17.40
C ASP A 80 0.83 22.26 -17.11
N THR A 81 1.90 22.08 -16.33
CA THR A 81 2.40 20.75 -15.98
C THR A 81 1.41 19.99 -15.10
N GLU A 82 0.79 20.65 -14.12
CA GLU A 82 -0.26 20.08 -13.27
C GLU A 82 -1.47 19.65 -14.10
N TRP A 83 -1.95 20.53 -14.99
CA TRP A 83 -3.09 20.22 -15.86
C TRP A 83 -2.82 18.99 -16.74
N ARG A 84 -1.59 18.85 -17.25
CA ARG A 84 -1.18 17.68 -18.02
C ARG A 84 -1.20 16.40 -17.20
N ILE A 85 -0.70 16.44 -15.97
CA ILE A 85 -0.71 15.29 -15.06
C ILE A 85 -2.15 14.89 -14.71
N GLU A 86 -2.99 15.87 -14.37
CA GLU A 86 -4.38 15.64 -14.02
C GLU A 86 -5.14 15.01 -15.19
N ARG A 87 -4.93 15.53 -16.41
CA ARG A 87 -5.54 14.98 -17.62
C ARG A 87 -5.11 13.53 -17.88
N GLU A 88 -3.82 13.22 -17.75
CA GLU A 88 -3.30 11.86 -17.93
C GLU A 88 -3.86 10.90 -16.86
N SER A 89 -3.94 11.35 -15.61
CA SER A 89 -4.53 10.59 -14.49
C SER A 89 -6.02 10.33 -14.70
N ASN A 90 -6.79 11.35 -15.07
CA ASN A 90 -8.22 11.23 -15.35
C ASN A 90 -8.47 10.27 -16.52
N GLN A 91 -7.67 10.35 -17.59
CA GLN A 91 -7.76 9.42 -18.70
C GLN A 91 -7.47 7.97 -18.26
N ALA A 92 -6.43 7.76 -17.45
CA ALA A 92 -6.12 6.45 -16.90
C ALA A 92 -7.28 5.91 -16.03
N GLN A 93 -7.82 6.74 -15.13
CA GLN A 93 -8.97 6.37 -14.29
C GLN A 93 -10.19 5.98 -15.13
N THR A 94 -10.56 6.78 -16.12
CA THR A 94 -11.69 6.44 -16.99
C THR A 94 -11.48 5.14 -17.77
N PHE A 95 -10.25 4.87 -18.22
CA PHE A 95 -9.91 3.62 -18.88
C PHE A 95 -10.06 2.43 -17.93
N PHE A 96 -9.51 2.52 -16.71
CA PHE A 96 -9.66 1.48 -15.69
C PHE A 96 -11.11 1.25 -15.30
N MET A 97 -11.88 2.32 -15.10
CA MET A 97 -13.30 2.23 -14.76
C MET A 97 -14.11 1.53 -15.85
N ARG A 98 -13.90 1.87 -17.13
CA ARG A 98 -14.57 1.21 -18.26
C ARG A 98 -14.18 -0.26 -18.38
N ALA A 99 -12.90 -0.58 -18.18
CA ALA A 99 -12.43 -1.95 -18.18
C ALA A 99 -13.09 -2.75 -17.05
N PHE A 100 -13.09 -2.21 -15.83
CA PHE A 100 -13.73 -2.82 -14.67
C PHE A 100 -15.23 -3.03 -14.88
N GLU A 101 -15.95 -2.03 -15.39
CA GLU A 101 -17.38 -2.13 -15.68
C GLU A 101 -17.67 -3.27 -16.68
N LYS A 102 -16.86 -3.39 -17.74
CA LYS A 102 -17.00 -4.47 -18.72
C LYS A 102 -16.81 -5.84 -18.08
N TYR A 103 -15.75 -6.02 -17.28
CA TYR A 103 -15.50 -7.28 -16.58
C TYR A 103 -16.58 -7.60 -15.56
N SER A 104 -17.05 -6.59 -14.81
CA SER A 104 -18.14 -6.73 -13.84
C SER A 104 -19.43 -7.19 -14.53
N LYS A 105 -19.82 -6.55 -15.64
CA LYS A 105 -20.98 -6.94 -16.44
C LYS A 105 -20.85 -8.34 -17.01
N GLU A 106 -19.71 -8.70 -17.58
CA GLU A 106 -19.49 -10.05 -18.11
C GLU A 106 -19.57 -11.11 -17.01
N THR A 107 -19.05 -10.79 -15.81
CA THR A 107 -19.12 -11.67 -14.64
C THR A 107 -20.56 -11.82 -14.15
N GLN A 108 -21.32 -10.72 -14.07
CA GLN A 108 -22.73 -10.74 -13.71
C GLN A 108 -23.59 -11.50 -14.74
N GLU A 109 -23.34 -11.31 -16.03
CA GLU A 109 -24.02 -12.01 -17.13
C GLU A 109 -23.76 -13.52 -17.05
N LYS A 110 -22.49 -13.92 -16.85
CA LYS A 110 -22.11 -15.32 -16.65
C LYS A 110 -22.83 -15.90 -15.44
N LEU A 111 -22.79 -15.21 -14.30
CA LEU A 111 -23.45 -15.66 -13.07
C LEU A 111 -24.96 -15.84 -13.26
N ARG A 112 -25.61 -14.92 -13.99
CA ARG A 112 -27.04 -14.98 -14.32
C ARG A 112 -27.38 -16.10 -15.31
N SER A 113 -26.45 -16.45 -16.20
CA SER A 113 -26.62 -17.54 -17.18
C SER A 113 -26.36 -18.93 -16.60
N LEU A 114 -25.75 -19.01 -15.42
CA LEU A 114 -25.63 -20.27 -14.71
C LEU A 114 -27.01 -20.70 -14.24
N PRO A 115 -27.35 -22.00 -14.34
CA PRO A 115 -28.54 -22.50 -13.67
C PRO A 115 -28.48 -22.11 -12.20
N GLU A 116 -29.61 -21.68 -11.62
CA GLU A 116 -29.65 -21.44 -10.17
C GLU A 116 -29.07 -22.66 -9.47
N PRO A 117 -28.20 -22.48 -8.46
CA PRO A 117 -27.70 -23.61 -7.71
C PRO A 117 -28.92 -24.38 -7.23
N GLU A 118 -29.09 -25.62 -7.70
CA GLU A 118 -30.10 -26.52 -7.17
C GLU A 118 -29.76 -26.69 -5.69
N PHE A 119 -30.42 -25.88 -4.87
CA PHE A 119 -30.38 -26.00 -3.42
C PHE A 119 -31.29 -27.17 -3.08
N ASP A 120 -30.86 -28.37 -3.48
CA ASP A 120 -31.41 -29.59 -2.95
C ASP A 120 -30.94 -29.69 -1.51
N LEU A 121 -31.77 -29.16 -0.61
CA LEU A 121 -31.57 -29.20 0.83
C LEU A 121 -31.31 -30.63 1.32
N GLU A 122 -31.83 -31.64 0.60
CA GLU A 122 -31.72 -33.04 0.98
C GLU A 122 -30.37 -33.64 0.52
N SER A 123 -29.95 -33.39 -0.71
CA SER A 123 -28.60 -33.76 -1.19
C SER A 123 -27.49 -32.95 -0.50
N ASN A 124 -27.71 -31.66 -0.20
CA ASN A 124 -26.78 -30.85 0.59
C ASN A 124 -26.72 -31.29 2.06
N ALA A 125 -27.85 -31.66 2.67
CA ALA A 125 -27.83 -32.24 4.02
C ALA A 125 -27.13 -33.61 4.03
N GLN A 126 -27.28 -34.41 2.98
CA GLN A 126 -26.63 -35.71 2.86
C GLN A 126 -25.12 -35.56 2.66
N THR A 127 -24.68 -34.67 1.78
CA THR A 127 -23.26 -34.36 1.59
C THR A 127 -22.64 -33.75 2.84
N LEU A 128 -23.34 -32.87 3.58
CA LEU A 128 -22.88 -32.36 4.87
C LEU A 128 -22.82 -33.45 5.97
N ARG A 129 -23.75 -34.41 5.99
CA ARG A 129 -23.70 -35.62 6.85
C ARG A 129 -22.53 -36.53 6.48
N ASP A 130 -22.24 -36.68 5.20
CA ASP A 130 -21.16 -37.54 4.72
C ASP A 130 -19.78 -36.91 4.99
N ILE A 131 -19.65 -35.58 4.81
CA ILE A 131 -18.47 -34.81 5.20
C ILE A 131 -18.27 -34.86 6.72
N SER A 132 -19.31 -34.60 7.52
CA SER A 132 -19.18 -34.66 8.99
C SER A 132 -18.85 -36.08 9.49
N SER A 133 -19.43 -37.12 8.89
CA SER A 133 -19.14 -38.51 9.27
C SER A 133 -17.75 -38.99 8.81
N SER A 134 -17.26 -38.52 7.66
CA SER A 134 -15.90 -38.80 7.20
C SER A 134 -14.85 -38.03 8.00
N LEU A 135 -15.14 -36.78 8.37
CA LEU A 135 -14.31 -35.98 9.27
C LEU A 135 -14.25 -36.60 10.68
N ALA A 136 -15.35 -37.13 11.19
CA ALA A 136 -15.40 -37.85 12.47
C ALA A 136 -14.65 -39.20 12.42
N ARG A 137 -14.59 -39.87 11.26
CA ARG A 137 -13.78 -41.08 11.05
C ARG A 137 -12.29 -40.79 10.85
N ALA A 138 -11.97 -39.64 10.26
CA ALA A 138 -10.60 -39.18 10.03
C ALA A 138 -9.99 -38.48 11.26
N ALA A 139 -10.82 -38.04 12.20
CA ALA A 139 -10.35 -37.51 13.47
C ALA A 139 -9.66 -38.63 14.28
N PRO A 140 -8.38 -38.48 14.67
CA PRO A 140 -7.76 -39.43 15.57
C PRO A 140 -8.58 -39.50 16.86
N PRO A 141 -8.73 -40.69 17.48
CA PRO A 141 -9.49 -40.81 18.72
C PRO A 141 -8.91 -39.84 19.74
N LEU A 142 -9.78 -39.00 20.33
CA LEU A 142 -9.40 -38.17 21.48
C LEU A 142 -8.62 -39.05 22.46
N PRO A 143 -7.44 -38.61 22.93
CA PRO A 143 -6.54 -39.48 23.65
C PRO A 143 -7.27 -40.09 24.85
N SER A 144 -7.31 -41.43 24.85
CA SER A 144 -8.00 -42.26 25.83
C SER A 144 -7.55 -41.94 27.26
N GLU A 145 -8.24 -42.48 28.27
CA GLU A 145 -8.01 -42.34 29.73
C GLU A 145 -6.55 -42.19 30.20
N LYS A 146 -5.55 -42.63 29.42
CA LYS A 146 -4.13 -42.27 29.60
C LYS A 146 -3.85 -40.76 29.66
N ALA A 147 -4.59 -39.92 28.93
CA ALA A 147 -4.46 -38.45 29.02
C ALA A 147 -5.05 -37.87 30.31
N LYS A 148 -6.11 -38.50 30.86
CA LYS A 148 -6.65 -38.14 32.18
C LYS A 148 -5.67 -38.51 33.29
N LYS A 149 -5.08 -39.71 33.22
CA LYS A 149 -4.04 -40.16 34.17
C LYS A 149 -2.80 -39.27 34.16
N ALA A 150 -2.39 -38.79 32.99
CA ALA A 150 -1.26 -37.85 32.87
C ALA A 150 -1.55 -36.45 33.45
N MET A 151 -2.82 -36.05 33.58
CA MET A 151 -3.20 -34.81 34.28
C MET A 151 -3.28 -34.99 35.80
N ASP A 152 -3.75 -36.14 36.28
CA ASP A 152 -3.79 -36.47 37.72
C ASP A 152 -2.37 -36.58 38.31
N ASP A 153 -1.44 -37.22 37.58
CA ASP A 153 -0.02 -37.31 37.98
C ASP A 153 0.67 -35.92 38.02
N ARG A 154 0.17 -34.95 37.24
CA ARG A 154 0.67 -33.57 37.23
C ARG A 154 0.21 -32.75 38.43
N GLN A 155 -0.99 -33.04 38.97
CA GLN A 155 -1.47 -32.45 40.22
C GLN A 155 -0.75 -33.03 41.45
N ALA A 156 -0.28 -34.27 41.39
CA ALA A 156 0.51 -34.89 42.45
C ALA A 156 1.90 -34.24 42.61
N TRP A 157 2.55 -33.81 41.51
CA TRP A 157 3.83 -33.08 41.57
C TRP A 157 3.69 -31.66 42.11
N ALA A 158 2.58 -30.97 41.84
CA ALA A 158 2.31 -29.62 42.36
C ALA A 158 2.10 -29.59 43.89
N SER A 159 1.83 -30.74 44.52
CA SER A 159 1.69 -30.84 45.98
C SER A 159 3.01 -31.15 46.70
N ILE A 160 4.07 -31.50 45.97
CA ILE A 160 5.41 -31.74 46.54
C ILE A 160 6.24 -30.43 46.54
N GLU A 161 5.96 -29.50 45.63
CA GLU A 161 6.63 -28.19 45.57
C GLU A 161 6.14 -27.15 46.60
N SER A 162 5.09 -27.45 47.38
CA SER A 162 4.55 -26.52 48.40
C SER A 162 5.04 -26.78 49.84
N SER A 163 5.94 -27.74 50.05
CA SER A 163 6.42 -28.14 51.39
C SER A 163 7.86 -27.76 51.73
N ASP A 164 8.69 -27.33 50.76
CA ASP A 164 10.07 -26.94 51.04
C ASP A 164 10.45 -25.71 50.20
N TYR A 165 10.23 -24.52 50.76
CA TYR A 165 11.19 -23.39 50.76
C TYR A 165 10.54 -22.21 51.49
N GLY A 166 10.84 -22.10 52.78
CA GLY A 166 10.65 -20.86 53.50
C GLY A 166 11.68 -19.82 53.09
N GLY A 167 11.25 -18.56 53.00
CA GLY A 167 12.08 -17.42 53.33
C GLY A 167 12.35 -16.39 52.22
N GLY A 168 11.61 -15.29 52.28
CA GLY A 168 12.24 -13.96 52.31
C GLY A 168 11.96 -12.99 51.16
N GLY A 169 11.08 -12.00 51.43
CA GLY A 169 11.10 -10.59 50.95
C GLY A 169 10.89 -10.35 49.45
N GLY A 170 10.05 -9.45 48.97
CA GLY A 170 9.38 -8.27 49.52
C GLY A 170 9.19 -7.28 48.37
N GLY A 171 8.12 -6.48 48.39
CA GLY A 171 8.01 -5.23 47.60
C GLY A 171 7.08 -5.25 46.39
N ASP A 172 5.82 -4.90 46.64
CA ASP A 172 4.91 -4.02 45.89
C ASP A 172 5.04 -3.88 44.36
N GLU A 173 3.98 -4.30 43.64
CA GLU A 173 3.38 -3.49 42.56
C GLU A 173 1.87 -3.81 42.44
N ALA A 174 1.06 -2.74 42.38
CA ALA A 174 -0.38 -2.74 42.59
C ALA A 174 -1.17 -2.51 41.28
N ALA A 175 -2.16 -3.40 41.01
CA ALA A 175 -3.50 -3.21 40.42
C ALA A 175 -3.65 -2.53 39.01
N PRO A 176 -4.85 -2.46 38.36
CA PRO A 176 -6.18 -3.09 38.60
C PRO A 176 -6.76 -3.85 37.36
N SER A 177 -7.54 -4.92 37.48
CA SER A 177 -9.02 -5.05 37.53
C SER A 177 -9.87 -4.18 36.57
N GLY A 178 -10.73 -4.83 35.75
CA GLY A 178 -12.00 -4.24 35.31
C GLY A 178 -12.46 -4.54 33.86
N GLU A 179 -13.26 -5.60 33.71
CA GLU A 179 -14.45 -5.75 32.85
C GLU A 179 -14.59 -5.00 31.50
N ASN A 180 -14.76 -5.76 30.40
CA ASN A 180 -15.90 -5.58 29.48
C ASN A 180 -16.01 -6.72 28.43
N ASP A 181 -16.79 -7.76 28.75
CA ASP A 181 -17.23 -8.81 27.82
C ASP A 181 -18.61 -8.46 27.23
N SER A 182 -18.68 -7.53 26.27
CA SER A 182 -19.93 -7.29 25.51
C SER A 182 -19.76 -7.02 24.01
N GLU A 183 -18.53 -7.10 23.46
CA GLU A 183 -18.31 -6.81 22.03
C GLU A 183 -18.23 -8.04 21.13
N ASN A 184 -18.25 -9.27 21.67
CA ASN A 184 -17.93 -10.45 20.88
C ASN A 184 -19.13 -11.25 20.32
N GLU A 185 -20.32 -10.63 20.26
CA GLU A 185 -21.57 -11.33 19.89
C GLU A 185 -22.27 -10.79 18.65
N ARG A 186 -21.57 -10.03 17.78
CA ARG A 186 -22.19 -9.42 16.58
C ARG A 186 -21.82 -10.03 15.22
N TRP A 187 -21.14 -11.18 15.16
CA TRP A 187 -20.64 -11.73 13.87
C TRP A 187 -21.15 -13.12 13.48
N ARG A 188 -22.35 -13.54 13.90
CA ARG A 188 -22.87 -14.89 13.57
C ARG A 188 -24.22 -14.96 12.87
N GLU A 189 -24.64 -13.93 12.14
CA GLU A 189 -25.83 -14.02 11.27
C GLU A 189 -25.62 -13.43 9.86
N ILE A 190 -24.46 -13.67 9.24
CA ILE A 190 -24.36 -13.65 7.77
C ILE A 190 -23.30 -14.68 7.38
N PHE A 191 -23.72 -15.93 7.15
CA PHE A 191 -23.25 -16.86 6.11
C PHE A 191 -23.96 -18.21 6.27
#